data_AF-D9QHE5-F1
#
_entry.id   AF-D9QHE5-F1
#
_cell.length_a   1.000
_cell.length_b   1.000
_cell.length_c   1.000
_cell.angle_alpha   90.00
_cell.angle_beta   90.00
_cell.angle_gamma   90.00
#
_symmetry.space_group_name_H-M   'P 1'
#
loop_
_entity.id
_entity.type
_entity.pdbx_description
1 polymer ?
#
loop_
_entity_poly.entity_id
_entity_poly.type
_entity_poly.pdbx_seq_one_letter_code
_entity_poly.pdbx_strand_id
1 'polypeptide(L)'
;MAKPHFPGRRTGNPAARAKPQLATAAAASTVTVDAPAPKKRTSPGQFISQVQAEARKIVWPSRKETWITSVMVFIMVAIAVVFFWAVDTALGWLSTIILAIGQ
;
A
#
# COMPACT_ATOMS: atom_id res chain seq x y z
N MET A 1 -36.85 -46.62 13.34
CA MET A 1 -35.55 -47.18 12.90
C MET A 1 -35.30 -46.65 11.49
N ALA A 2 -34.19 -45.94 11.30
CA ALA A 2 -33.95 -45.00 10.21
C ALA A 2 -33.93 -45.64 8.80
N LYS A 3 -34.51 -44.94 7.82
CA LYS A 3 -34.48 -45.34 6.39
C LYS A 3 -33.09 -45.07 5.79
N PRO A 4 -32.48 -46.01 5.05
CA PRO A 4 -31.21 -45.78 4.37
C PRO A 4 -31.40 -44.98 3.07
N HIS A 5 -30.49 -44.05 2.86
CA HIS A 5 -30.33 -43.26 1.66
C HIS A 5 -29.54 -44.06 0.61
N PHE A 6 -30.07 -44.17 -0.62
CA PHE A 6 -29.33 -44.71 -1.76
C PHE A 6 -29.49 -43.81 -3.00
N PRO A 7 -28.39 -43.45 -3.69
CA PRO A 7 -28.38 -42.65 -4.89
C PRO A 7 -28.36 -43.51 -6.17
N GLY A 8 -29.01 -43.03 -7.23
CA GLY A 8 -28.65 -43.42 -8.60
C GLY A 8 -29.82 -43.66 -9.56
N ARG A 9 -29.86 -42.88 -10.64
CA ARG A 9 -30.39 -43.36 -11.91
C ARG A 9 -29.66 -42.70 -13.09
N ARG A 10 -28.50 -43.27 -13.42
CA ARG A 10 -27.77 -43.03 -14.68
C ARG A 10 -28.44 -43.89 -15.76
N THR A 11 -29.16 -43.26 -16.68
CA THR A 11 -29.68 -43.87 -17.92
C THR A 11 -29.21 -43.00 -19.07
N GLY A 12 -28.59 -43.47 -20.14
CA GLY A 12 -28.18 -44.82 -20.51
C GLY A 12 -27.01 -44.71 -21.49
N ASN A 13 -26.34 -45.82 -21.71
CA ASN A 13 -25.44 -46.01 -22.86
C ASN A 13 -26.26 -46.79 -23.91
N PRO A 14 -25.92 -46.72 -25.21
CA PRO A 14 -25.00 -47.75 -25.68
C PRO A 14 -24.05 -47.30 -26.80
N ALA A 15 -22.98 -48.08 -26.89
CA ALA A 15 -22.00 -48.10 -27.95
C ALA A 15 -22.57 -47.98 -29.38
N ALA A 16 -22.06 -47.01 -30.14
CA ALA A 16 -21.98 -47.09 -31.60
C ALA A 16 -20.76 -46.29 -32.08
N ARG A 17 -19.68 -47.04 -32.30
CA ARG A 17 -18.38 -46.65 -32.87
C ARG A 17 -18.46 -46.71 -34.40
N ALA A 18 -18.00 -45.68 -35.12
CA ALA A 18 -17.28 -45.78 -36.42
C ALA A 18 -16.86 -44.40 -36.96
N LYS A 19 -15.58 -44.25 -37.32
CA LYS A 19 -14.95 -43.05 -37.97
C LYS A 19 -15.17 -43.09 -39.50
N PRO A 20 -14.89 -42.02 -40.28
CA PRO A 20 -13.49 -41.75 -40.66
C PRO A 20 -13.10 -40.25 -40.71
N GLN A 21 -11.86 -40.02 -40.29
CA GLN A 21 -11.06 -38.84 -40.61
C GLN A 21 -10.15 -39.18 -41.79
N LEU A 22 -10.02 -38.23 -42.75
CA LEU A 22 -9.07 -38.03 -43.87
C LEU A 22 -9.90 -37.65 -45.12
N ALA A 23 -9.62 -36.64 -45.94
CA ALA A 23 -8.57 -35.64 -46.03
C ALA A 23 -8.99 -34.61 -47.12
N THR A 24 -8.60 -33.35 -47.01
CA THR A 24 -8.20 -32.37 -48.09
C THR A 24 -8.31 -30.95 -47.52
N ALA A 25 -7.20 -30.37 -47.05
CA ALA A 25 -6.33 -29.49 -47.84
C ALA A 25 -7.04 -28.19 -48.27
N ALA A 26 -6.84 -27.12 -47.49
CA ALA A 26 -6.32 -25.83 -47.96
C ALA A 26 -6.68 -24.67 -47.01
N ALA A 27 -5.66 -23.85 -46.77
CA ALA A 27 -5.73 -22.44 -46.43
C ALA A 27 -6.14 -22.02 -45.00
N ALA A 28 -5.14 -21.40 -44.36
CA ALA A 28 -5.28 -20.26 -43.47
C ALA A 28 -5.81 -20.54 -42.06
N SER A 29 -4.98 -21.22 -41.27
CA SER A 29 -4.80 -20.84 -39.86
C SER A 29 -4.25 -19.42 -39.81
N THR A 30 -5.12 -18.43 -39.99
CA THR A 30 -4.84 -17.06 -39.58
C THR A 30 -4.79 -17.10 -38.06
N VAL A 31 -3.57 -17.14 -37.55
CA VAL A 31 -3.26 -16.66 -36.21
C VAL A 31 -3.77 -15.22 -36.19
N THR A 32 -4.98 -15.01 -35.70
CA THR A 32 -5.42 -13.68 -35.30
C THR A 32 -4.52 -13.31 -34.15
N VAL A 33 -3.45 -12.58 -34.48
CA VAL A 33 -2.69 -11.77 -33.52
C VAL A 33 -3.74 -10.86 -32.90
N ASP A 34 -4.19 -11.24 -31.70
CA ASP A 34 -5.11 -10.44 -30.93
C ASP A 34 -4.41 -9.10 -30.70
N ALA A 35 -5.00 -8.05 -31.27
CA ALA A 35 -4.45 -6.71 -31.27
C ALA A 35 -4.17 -6.29 -29.81
N PRO A 36 -3.09 -5.55 -29.52
CA PRO A 36 -2.82 -5.12 -28.16
C PRO A 36 -3.96 -4.22 -27.73
N ALA A 37 -4.81 -4.73 -26.84
CA ALA A 37 -5.90 -3.99 -26.23
C ALA A 37 -5.34 -2.63 -25.77
N PRO A 38 -6.01 -1.50 -26.08
CA PRO A 38 -5.52 -0.20 -25.67
C PRO A 38 -5.40 -0.22 -24.15
N LYS A 39 -4.15 -0.19 -23.67
CA LYS A 39 -3.81 -0.12 -22.25
C LYS A 39 -4.60 1.06 -21.70
N LYS A 40 -5.74 0.78 -21.03
CA LYS A 40 -6.56 1.79 -20.40
C LYS A 40 -5.62 2.52 -19.47
N ARG A 41 -5.22 3.73 -19.89
CA ARG A 41 -4.49 4.66 -19.04
C ARG A 41 -5.31 4.71 -17.77
N THR A 42 -4.71 4.26 -16.69
CA THR A 42 -5.26 4.26 -15.34
C THR A 42 -6.07 5.54 -15.20
N SER A 43 -7.39 5.43 -15.27
CA SER A 43 -8.23 6.63 -15.29
C SER A 43 -8.07 7.28 -13.92
N PRO A 44 -8.13 8.61 -13.81
CA PRO A 44 -8.07 9.29 -12.52
C PRO A 44 -8.98 8.66 -11.44
N GLY A 45 -10.14 8.11 -11.84
CA GLY A 45 -11.02 7.35 -10.95
C GLY A 45 -10.47 6.01 -10.45
N GLN A 46 -9.75 5.24 -11.28
CA GLN A 46 -9.10 4.00 -10.83
C GLN A 46 -7.93 4.29 -9.86
N PHE A 47 -7.19 5.37 -10.07
CA PHE A 47 -6.12 5.78 -9.15
C PHE A 47 -6.62 6.09 -7.74
N ILE A 48 -7.74 6.83 -7.61
CA ILE A 48 -8.34 7.10 -6.29
C ILE A 48 -8.73 5.80 -5.58
N SER A 49 -9.27 4.82 -6.32
CA SER A 49 -9.63 3.52 -5.75
C SER A 49 -8.39 2.73 -5.27
N GLN A 50 -7.28 2.81 -6.00
CA GLN A 50 -6.01 2.20 -5.61
C GLN A 50 -5.38 2.92 -4.40
N VAL A 51 -5.41 4.25 -4.38
CA VAL A 51 -4.91 5.06 -3.24
C VAL A 51 -5.72 4.79 -1.98
N GLN A 52 -7.04 4.66 -2.06
CA GLN A 52 -7.86 4.29 -0.89
C GLN A 52 -7.56 2.86 -0.41
N ALA A 53 -7.34 1.92 -1.34
CA ALA A 53 -6.97 0.55 -0.99
C ALA A 53 -5.60 0.48 -0.28
N GLU A 54 -4.63 1.30 -0.72
CA GLU A 54 -3.31 1.39 -0.07
C GLU A 54 -3.35 2.19 1.23
N ALA A 55 -4.15 3.26 1.29
CA ALA A 55 -4.30 4.10 2.48
C ALA A 55 -4.90 3.33 3.67
N ARG A 56 -5.73 2.30 3.42
CA ARG A 56 -6.23 1.41 4.48
C ARG A 56 -5.15 0.56 5.13
N LYS A 57 -3.99 0.39 4.49
CA LYS A 57 -2.84 -0.31 5.08
C LYS A 57 -2.00 0.60 5.98
N ILE A 58 -2.24 1.91 5.95
CA ILE A 58 -1.55 2.88 6.80
C ILE A 58 -2.15 2.78 8.20
N VAL A 59 -1.39 2.19 9.12
CA VAL A 59 -1.72 2.24 10.53
C VAL A 59 -1.35 3.64 11.02
N TRP A 60 -2.35 4.49 11.22
CA TRP A 60 -2.13 5.81 11.79
C TRP A 60 -1.71 5.68 13.26
N PRO A 61 -0.70 6.45 13.69
CA PRO A 61 -0.16 6.36 15.04
C PRO A 61 -1.26 6.65 16.05
N SER A 62 -1.29 5.88 17.13
CA SER A 62 -2.20 6.15 18.23
C SER A 62 -1.80 7.44 18.95
N ARG A 63 -2.78 8.16 19.55
CA ARG A 63 -2.49 9.37 20.33
C ARG A 63 -1.44 9.14 21.43
N LYS A 64 -1.37 7.92 21.95
CA LYS A 64 -0.39 7.53 22.97
C LYS A 64 1.03 7.45 22.40
N GLU A 65 1.19 6.83 21.23
CA GLU A 65 2.49 6.77 20.54
C GLU A 65 2.99 8.16 20.16
N THR A 66 2.12 9.00 19.56
CA THR A 66 2.48 10.38 19.21
C THR A 66 2.90 11.18 20.44
N TRP A 67 2.21 11.01 21.57
CA TRP A 67 2.55 11.70 22.81
C TRP A 67 3.90 11.26 23.36
N ILE A 68 4.17 9.95 23.39
CA ILE A 68 5.44 9.40 23.89
C ILE A 68 6.61 9.91 23.05
N THR A 69 6.51 9.85 21.72
CA THR A 69 7.57 10.37 20.83
C THR A 69 7.75 11.88 20.98
N SER A 70 6.65 12.63 21.14
CA SER A 70 6.72 14.08 21.38
C SER A 70 7.41 14.41 22.69
N VAL A 71 7.08 13.71 23.78
CA VAL A 71 7.70 13.91 25.10
C VAL A 71 9.19 13.59 25.06
N MET A 72 9.60 12.52 24.37
CA MET A 72 11.02 12.19 24.20
C MET A 72 11.79 13.35 23.55
N VAL A 73 11.25 13.94 22.49
CA VAL A 73 11.84 15.10 21.81
C VAL A 73 11.77 16.34 22.71
N PHE A 74 10.67 16.53 23.43
CA PHE A 74 10.45 17.68 24.30
C PHE A 74 11.49 17.77 25.42
N ILE A 75 11.92 16.63 25.98
CA ILE A 75 12.97 16.58 26.99
C ILE A 75 14.30 17.12 26.41
N MET A 76 14.69 16.69 25.22
CA MET A 76 15.90 17.19 24.55
C MET A 76 15.80 18.70 24.27
N VAL A 77 14.64 19.16 23.80
CA VAL A 77 14.39 20.59 23.55
C VAL A 77 14.47 21.39 24.86
N ALA A 78 13.91 20.88 25.96
CA ALA A 78 13.96 21.53 27.26
C ALA A 78 15.41 21.73 27.74
N ILE A 79 16.27 20.71 27.56
CA ILE A 79 17.71 20.83 27.88
C ILE A 79 18.36 21.92 27.02
N ALA A 80 18.10 21.94 25.72
CA ALA A 80 18.63 22.97 24.81
C ALA A 80 18.15 24.38 25.20
N VAL A 81 16.89 24.54 25.61
CA VAL A 81 16.33 25.81 26.09
C VAL A 81 17.08 26.31 27.32
N VAL A 82 17.33 25.43 28.31
CA VAL A 82 18.09 25.80 29.51
C VAL A 82 19.53 26.20 29.15
N PHE A 83 20.17 25.48 28.23
CA PHE A 83 21.51 25.80 27.76
C PHE A 83 21.56 27.17 27.07
N PHE A 84 20.67 27.43 26.12
CA PHE A 84 20.63 28.72 25.42
C PHE A 84 20.33 29.86 26.37
N TRP A 85 19.38 29.69 27.29
CA TRP A 85 19.08 30.70 28.30
C TRP A 85 20.30 31.08 29.16
N ALA A 86 21.11 30.09 29.56
CA ALA A 86 22.34 30.33 30.30
C ALA A 86 23.38 31.09 29.47
N VAL A 87 23.57 30.69 28.21
CA VAL A 87 24.50 31.35 27.28
C VAL A 87 24.07 32.79 27.00
N ASP A 88 22.79 33.01 26.72
CA ASP A 88 22.24 34.34 26.44
C ASP A 88 22.43 35.28 27.64
N THR A 89 22.21 34.77 28.86
CA THR A 89 22.44 35.52 30.09
C THR A 89 23.93 35.86 30.26
N ALA A 90 24.82 34.90 30.02
CA ALA A 90 26.26 35.11 30.12
C ALA A 90 26.77 36.12 29.09
N LEU A 91 26.29 36.04 27.84
CA LEU A 91 26.60 37.00 26.78
C LEU A 91 26.06 38.39 27.11
N GLY A 92 24.86 38.48 27.69
CA GLY A 92 24.31 39.73 28.20
C GLY A 92 25.22 40.39 29.22
N TRP A 93 25.65 39.65 30.24
CA TRP A 93 26.59 40.16 31.25
C TRP A 93 27.93 40.55 30.62
N LEU A 94 28.48 39.72 29.73
CA LEU A 94 29.72 40.04 29.02
C LEU A 94 29.61 41.34 28.21
N SER A 95 28.46 41.55 27.53
CA SER A 95 28.22 42.76 26.74
C SER A 95 28.21 44.02 27.62
N THR A 96 27.63 43.95 28.83
CA THR A 96 27.63 45.09 29.76
C THR A 96 29.04 45.44 30.24
N ILE A 97 29.89 44.44 30.46
CA ILE A 97 31.31 44.66 30.83
C ILE A 97 32.05 45.33 29.68
N ILE A 98 31.83 44.88 28.44
CA ILE A 98 32.49 45.46 27.25
C ILE A 98 32.07 46.93 27.06
N LEU A 99 30.78 47.24 27.18
CA LEU A 99 30.29 48.62 27.06
C LEU A 99 30.77 49.51 28.21
N ALA A 100 30.90 48.96 29.42
CA ALA A 100 31.41 49.69 30.58
C ALA A 100 32.90 50.06 30.47
N ILE A 101 33.68 49.38 29.64
CA ILE A 101 35.10 49.72 29.38
C ILE A 101 35.22 50.90 28.39
N GLY A 102 34.20 51.16 27.58
CA GLY A 102 34.20 52.23 26.56
C GLY A 102 33.50 53.53 26.98
N GLN A 103 32.90 53.58 28.17
CA GLN A 103 32.39 54.78 28.83
C GLN A 103 33.46 55.34 29.78
#